data_AF-A0A7H0NPF5-F1
#
_entry.id   AF-A0A7H0NPF5-F1
#
_cell.length_a   1.000
_cell.length_b   1.000
_cell.length_c   1.000
_cell.angle_alpha   90.00
_cell.angle_beta   90.00
_cell.angle_gamma   90.00
#
_symmetry.space_group_name_H-M   'P 1'
#
loop_
_entity.id
_entity.type
_entity.pdbx_description
1 polymer ?
#
loop_
_entity_poly.entity_id
_entity_poly.type
_entity_poly.pdbx_seq_one_letter_code
_entity_poly.pdbx_strand_id
1 'polypeptide(L)'
;MVDRVEREIRADNENPGAGHGKCAEIALVSDRLHGIEERDKAAVSTAEDIRRVMEGARVYSLQIGEQDSPTGFKNHGDYKEPCRSCSRILPLIGVTAHT
;
A
#
# COMPACT_ATOMS: atom_id res chain seq x y z
N MET A 1 8.76 2.57 6.67
CA MET A 1 8.55 1.64 5.52
C MET A 1 8.49 2.38 4.20
N VAL A 2 7.63 3.39 4.07
CA VAL A 2 7.49 4.26 2.89
C VAL A 2 8.86 4.79 2.40
N ASP A 3 9.61 5.49 3.26
CA ASP A 3 10.93 6.04 2.89
C ASP A 3 11.96 4.97 2.49
N ARG A 4 11.85 3.75 3.04
CA ARG A 4 12.74 2.65 2.68
C ARG A 4 12.49 2.24 1.23
N VAL A 5 11.22 2.04 0.88
CA VAL A 5 10.82 1.68 -0.48
C VAL A 5 11.10 2.82 -1.46
N GLU A 6 11.00 4.09 -1.03
CA GLU A 6 11.41 5.22 -1.88
C GLU A 6 12.88 5.12 -2.29
N ARG A 7 13.77 4.83 -1.33
CA ARG A 7 15.20 4.67 -1.58
C ARG A 7 15.49 3.48 -2.50
N GLU A 8 14.80 2.36 -2.30
CA GLU A 8 14.91 1.17 -3.16
C GLU A 8 14.49 1.49 -4.60
N ILE A 9 13.32 2.12 -4.81
CA ILE A 9 12.86 2.52 -6.15
C ILE A 9 13.87 3.46 -6.83
N ARG A 10 14.42 4.43 -6.10
CA ARG A 10 15.42 5.35 -6.65
C ARG A 10 16.74 4.64 -6.98
N ALA A 11 17.16 3.68 -6.16
CA ALA A 11 18.34 2.86 -6.41
C ALA A 11 18.20 2.00 -7.68
N ASP A 12 16.97 1.59 -8.01
CA ASP A 12 16.63 0.88 -9.25
C ASP A 12 16.53 1.82 -10.47
N ASN A 13 16.89 3.11 -10.34
CA ASN A 13 16.72 4.17 -11.35
C ASN A 13 15.26 4.39 -11.79
N GLU A 14 14.32 4.10 -10.90
CA GLU A 14 12.89 4.27 -11.13
C GLU A 14 12.33 5.52 -10.42
N ASN A 15 11.14 5.98 -10.85
CA ASN A 15 10.44 7.09 -10.20
C ASN A 15 9.35 6.55 -9.27
N PRO A 16 9.38 6.86 -7.95
CA PRO A 16 8.36 6.40 -6.99
C PRO A 16 6.96 6.98 -7.27
N GLY A 17 6.87 8.05 -8.07
CA GLY A 17 5.64 8.74 -8.44
C GLY A 17 5.28 9.86 -7.46
N ALA A 18 4.63 10.90 -7.97
CA ALA A 18 4.27 12.09 -7.17
C ALA A 18 3.34 11.78 -5.99
N GLY A 19 2.59 10.67 -6.06
CA GLY A 19 1.69 10.20 -5.00
C GLY A 19 2.32 9.23 -4.00
N HIS A 20 3.65 9.03 -4.02
CA HIS A 20 4.33 8.12 -3.10
C HIS A 20 3.94 8.40 -1.63
N GLY A 21 3.58 7.34 -0.89
CA GLY A 21 3.14 7.43 0.50
C GLY A 21 1.75 8.03 0.73
N LYS A 22 1.05 8.45 -0.32
CA LYS A 22 -0.27 9.11 -0.25
C LYS A 22 -1.39 8.30 -0.91
N CYS A 23 -1.12 7.04 -1.23
CA CYS A 23 -2.10 6.17 -1.86
C CYS A 23 -3.16 5.69 -0.85
N ALA A 24 -4.35 5.35 -1.34
CA ALA A 24 -5.44 4.86 -0.51
C ALA A 24 -5.04 3.61 0.30
N GLU A 25 -4.22 2.73 -0.28
CA GLU A 25 -3.73 1.52 0.38
C GLU A 25 -2.87 1.85 1.61
N ILE A 26 -2.06 2.91 1.56
CA ILE A 26 -1.24 3.33 2.71
C ILE A 26 -2.12 3.89 3.81
N ALA A 27 -3.14 4.68 3.46
CA ALA A 27 -4.11 5.19 4.44
C ALA A 27 -4.87 4.04 5.11
N LEU A 28 -5.41 3.09 4.33
CA LEU A 28 -6.15 1.94 4.86
C LEU A 28 -5.29 1.02 5.74
N VAL A 29 -4.03 0.80 5.37
CA VAL A 29 -3.07 0.06 6.21
C VAL A 29 -2.82 0.81 7.51
N SER A 30 -2.60 2.12 7.45
CA SER A 30 -2.37 2.96 8.63
C SER A 30 -3.56 2.90 9.60
N ASP A 31 -4.78 3.08 9.08
CA ASP A 31 -6.01 3.02 9.88
C ASP A 31 -6.19 1.63 10.51
N ARG A 32 -5.88 0.57 9.75
CA ARG A 32 -5.98 -0.80 10.27
C ARG A 32 -4.99 -1.06 11.39
N LEU A 33 -3.74 -0.62 11.24
CA LEU A 33 -2.72 -0.75 12.26
C LEU A 33 -3.11 0.02 13.52
N HIS A 34 -3.54 1.26 13.38
CA HIS A 34 -4.03 2.06 14.50
C HIS A 34 -5.17 1.36 15.25
N GLY A 35 -6.17 0.84 14.54
CA GLY A 35 -7.27 0.10 15.16
C GLY A 35 -6.84 -1.21 15.84
N ILE A 36 -5.76 -1.85 15.39
CA ILE A 36 -5.16 -3.01 16.08
C ILE A 36 -4.49 -2.56 17.38
N GLU A 37 -3.69 -1.49 17.34
CA GLU A 37 -3.03 -0.96 18.54
C GLU A 37 -4.04 -0.54 19.61
N GLU A 38 -5.12 0.13 19.21
CA GLU A 38 -6.18 0.57 20.12
C GLU A 38 -6.93 -0.60 20.76
N ARG A 39 -7.21 -1.66 19.97
CA ARG A 39 -7.91 -2.87 20.44
C ARG A 39 -7.05 -3.69 21.38
N ASP A 40 -5.79 -3.93 21.01
CA ASP A 40 -4.91 -4.87 21.70
C ASP A 40 -4.07 -4.19 22.80
N LYS A 41 -4.15 -2.86 22.92
CA LYS A 41 -3.36 -2.03 23.85
C LYS A 41 -1.86 -2.31 23.74
N ALA A 42 -1.39 -2.57 22.52
CA ALA A 42 -0.01 -2.91 22.21
C ALA A 42 0.46 -2.10 21.00
N ALA A 43 1.68 -1.56 21.07
CA ALA A 43 2.26 -0.79 19.98
C ALA A 43 2.78 -1.71 18.86
N VAL A 44 2.54 -1.31 17.61
CA VAL A 44 3.09 -1.93 16.40
C VAL A 44 4.20 -1.02 15.89
N SER A 45 5.44 -1.32 16.30
CA SER A 45 6.56 -0.40 16.12
C SER A 45 7.60 -0.86 15.10
N THR A 46 7.61 -2.14 14.75
CA THR A 46 8.60 -2.72 13.83
C THR A 46 7.96 -3.26 12.55
N ALA A 47 8.74 -3.42 11.48
CA ALA A 47 8.27 -4.04 10.25
C ALA A 47 7.80 -5.49 10.47
N GLU A 48 8.42 -6.20 11.42
CA GLU A 48 8.04 -7.57 11.76
C GLU A 48 6.73 -7.64 12.54
N ASP A 49 6.49 -6.68 13.44
CA ASP A 49 5.18 -6.53 14.09
C ASP A 49 4.08 -6.25 13.07
N ILE A 50 4.31 -5.29 12.18
CA ILE A 50 3.36 -4.95 11.11
C ILE A 50 3.03 -6.20 10.31
N ARG A 51 4.05 -6.92 9.83
CA ARG A 51 3.85 -8.14 9.07
C ARG A 51 3.04 -9.18 9.85
N ARG A 52 3.41 -9.45 11.11
CA ARG A 52 2.73 -10.42 11.96
C ARG A 52 1.25 -10.12 12.15
N VAL A 53 0.88 -8.86 12.39
CA VAL A 53 -0.51 -8.49 12.65
C VAL A 53 -1.35 -8.31 11.39
N MET A 54 -0.70 -8.12 10.24
CA MET A 54 -1.34 -7.93 8.94
C MET A 54 -1.27 -9.17 8.03
N GLU A 55 -0.58 -10.24 8.44
CA GLU A 55 -0.42 -11.46 7.65
C GLU A 55 -1.79 -12.01 7.21
N GLY A 56 -1.95 -12.22 5.90
CA GLY A 56 -3.20 -12.69 5.30
C GLY A 56 -4.24 -11.60 5.04
N ALA A 57 -3.97 -10.34 5.40
CA ALA A 57 -4.84 -9.24 5.04
C ALA A 57 -4.84 -8.99 3.53
N ARG A 58 -5.97 -8.48 3.03
CA ARG A 58 -6.18 -8.20 1.61
C ARG A 58 -6.64 -6.77 1.41
N VAL A 59 -6.15 -6.13 0.36
CA VAL A 59 -6.61 -4.80 -0.07
C VAL A 59 -7.16 -4.89 -1.48
N TYR A 60 -8.27 -4.21 -1.73
CA TYR A 60 -8.90 -4.09 -3.05
C TYR A 60 -9.19 -2.62 -3.30
N SER A 61 -8.84 -2.10 -4.46
CA SER A 61 -8.98 -0.68 -4.78
C SER A 61 -9.64 -0.50 -6.14
N LEU A 62 -10.58 0.44 -6.20
CA LEU A 62 -11.32 0.79 -7.40
C LEU A 62 -10.96 2.20 -7.85
N GLN A 63 -10.93 2.39 -9.17
CA GLN A 63 -10.74 3.69 -9.78
C GLN A 63 -11.99 4.55 -9.57
N ILE A 64 -11.79 5.80 -9.14
CA ILE A 64 -12.86 6.81 -9.08
C ILE A 64 -12.68 7.79 -10.24
N GLY A 65 -13.68 7.84 -11.11
CA GLY A 65 -13.65 8.64 -12.33
C GLY A 65 -12.81 7.98 -13.42
N GLU A 66 -12.74 8.60 -14.59
CA GLU A 66 -11.93 8.10 -15.70
C GLU A 66 -10.50 8.63 -15.59
N GLN A 67 -9.52 7.77 -15.82
CA GLN A 67 -8.11 8.15 -15.73
C GLN A 67 -7.26 7.37 -16.73
N ASP A 68 -6.42 8.08 -17.46
CA ASP A 68 -5.30 7.46 -18.17
C ASP A 68 -4.20 7.08 -17.16
N SER A 69 -3.80 5.81 -17.18
CA SER A 69 -2.84 5.25 -16.24
C SER A 69 -1.71 4.53 -16.98
N PRO A 70 -0.54 4.33 -16.37
CA PRO A 70 0.56 3.61 -17.00
C PRO A 70 0.21 2.17 -17.39
N THR A 71 -0.85 1.59 -16.81
CA THR A 71 -1.36 0.24 -17.12
C THR A 71 -2.54 0.28 -18.10
N GLY A 72 -2.83 1.43 -18.69
CA GLY A 72 -3.94 1.66 -19.61
C GLY A 72 -5.02 2.57 -19.04
N PHE A 73 -5.95 2.99 -19.89
CA PHE A 73 -7.11 3.77 -19.48
C PHE A 73 -7.99 2.96 -18.53
N LYS A 74 -8.39 3.57 -17.42
CA LYS A 74 -9.31 2.97 -16.43
C LYS A 74 -10.58 3.79 -16.31
N ASN A 75 -11.70 3.10 -16.35
CA ASN A 75 -13.02 3.65 -16.09
C ASN A 75 -13.29 3.74 -14.59
N HIS A 76 -14.31 4.50 -14.23
CA HIS A 76 -14.85 4.46 -12.88
C HIS A 76 -15.30 3.04 -12.52
N GLY A 77 -14.89 2.55 -11.35
CA GLY A 77 -15.24 1.23 -10.86
C GLY A 77 -14.32 0.10 -11.36
N ASP A 78 -13.38 0.38 -12.26
CA ASP A 78 -12.37 -0.60 -12.64
C ASP A 78 -11.41 -0.87 -11.48
N TYR A 79 -10.94 -2.11 -11.37
CA TYR A 79 -9.86 -2.44 -10.44
C TYR A 79 -8.62 -1.59 -10.76
N LYS A 80 -8.09 -0.96 -9.72
CA LYS A 80 -6.86 -0.18 -9.78
C LYS A 80 -5.75 -0.95 -9.10
N GLU A 81 -4.76 -1.37 -9.89
CA GLU A 81 -3.61 -2.06 -9.34
C GLU A 81 -2.82 -1.14 -8.39
N PRO A 82 -2.13 -1.72 -7.38
CA PRO A 82 -1.22 -0.96 -6.56
C PRO A 82 -0.20 -0.20 -7.42
N CYS A 83 0.04 1.06 -7.07
CA CYS A 83 1.12 1.82 -7.71
C CYS A 83 2.48 1.15 -7.46
N ARG A 84 3.51 1.57 -8.20
CA ARG A 84 4.89 1.06 -8.07
C ARG A 84 5.42 0.98 -6.63
N SER A 85 4.98 1.90 -5.77
CA SER A 85 5.35 1.91 -4.36
C SER A 85 4.55 0.89 -3.56
N CYS A 86 3.22 0.90 -3.69
CA CYS A 86 2.33 -0.01 -2.97
C CYS A 86 2.55 -1.47 -3.37
N SER A 87 2.87 -1.76 -4.64
CA SER A 87 3.19 -3.12 -5.09
C SER A 87 4.44 -3.70 -4.41
N ARG A 88 5.35 -2.84 -3.94
CA ARG A 88 6.52 -3.24 -3.13
C ARG A 88 6.20 -3.25 -1.63
N ILE A 89 5.44 -2.26 -1.14
CA ILE A 89 5.14 -2.12 0.29
C ILE A 89 4.23 -3.25 0.79
N LEU A 90 3.13 -3.56 0.08
CA LEU A 90 2.10 -4.48 0.57
C LEU A 90 2.65 -5.88 0.92
N PRO A 91 3.45 -6.54 0.06
CA PRO A 91 4.02 -7.85 0.39
C PRO A 91 4.95 -7.82 1.61
N LEU A 92 5.70 -6.73 1.81
CA LEU A 92 6.63 -6.58 2.93
C LEU A 92 5.91 -6.54 4.29
N ILE A 93 4.63 -6.15 4.28
CA ILE A 93 3.79 -6.04 5.46
C ILE A 93 2.75 -7.16 5.55
N GLY A 94 2.88 -8.23 4.76
CA GLY A 94 1.95 -9.37 4.81
C GLY A 94 0.58 -9.10 4.18
N VAL A 95 0.42 -8.01 3.42
CA VAL A 95 -0.83 -7.64 2.76
C VAL A 95 -0.78 -8.03 1.29
N THR A 96 -1.85 -8.65 0.79
CA THR A 96 -1.99 -8.99 -0.63
C THR A 96 -2.99 -8.06 -1.32
N ALA A 97 -2.63 -7.50 -2.46
CA ALA A 97 -3.61 -6.85 -3.33
C ALA A 97 -4.50 -7.93 -3.97
N HIS A 98 -5.80 -7.92 -3.65
CA HIS A 98 -6.76 -8.82 -4.27
C HIS A 98 -7.10 -8.30 -5.65
N THR A 99 -7.03 -9.17 -6.65
CA THR A 99 -7.62 -8.99 -7.98
C THR A 99 -8.95 -9.71 -8.06
#